data_AF-A0A3D1IT05-F1
#
_entry.id   AF-A0A3D1IT05-F1
#
_cell.length_a   1.000
_cell.length_b   1.000
_cell.length_c   1.000
_cell.angle_alpha   90.00
_cell.angle_beta   90.00
_cell.angle_gamma   90.00
#
_symmetry.space_group_name_H-M   'P 1'
#
loop_
_entity.id
_entity.type
_entity.pdbx_description
1 polymer ?
#
loop_
_entity_poly.entity_id
_entity_poly.type
_entity_poly.pdbx_seq_one_letter_code
_entity_poly.pdbx_strand_id
1 'polypeptide(L)'
;ATAPLPDGLDELLLAGYLRRDSVPLVKCETNNLQVPANADIVIEGYVDPTEPLRSEGPFGDHTGYYTLPEDYPAFHITAITHRSDAVYPSTIVGQPPMEDFYLGGASVALFLPIFQMNFPEIVDIALPAEGVFHNLVFVSIKKTYPMQA
;
A
#
# COMPACT_ATOMS: atom_id res chain seq x y z
N ALA A 1 1.98 3.26 -4.21
CA ALA A 1 0.66 3.50 -3.60
C ALA A 1 0.53 2.82 -2.22
N THR A 2 1.60 2.74 -1.43
CA THR A 2 1.58 2.10 -0.10
C THR A 2 1.59 3.12 1.05
N ALA A 3 1.71 4.41 0.73
CA ALA A 3 1.70 5.48 1.72
C ALA A 3 0.25 5.77 2.15
N PRO A 4 -0.08 5.72 3.45
CA PRO A 4 -1.42 6.06 3.94
C PRO A 4 -1.64 7.58 3.88
N LEU A 5 -2.09 8.07 2.72
CA LEU A 5 -2.38 9.49 2.54
C LEU A 5 -3.77 9.85 3.09
N PRO A 6 -3.97 11.09 3.55
CA PRO A 6 -5.29 11.59 3.89
C PRO A 6 -6.23 11.56 2.69
N ASP A 7 -7.53 11.38 2.97
CA ASP A 7 -8.58 11.46 1.95
C ASP A 7 -8.46 12.75 1.13
N GLY A 8 -8.55 12.61 -0.18
CA GLY A 8 -8.47 13.71 -1.14
C GLY A 8 -7.05 14.08 -1.59
N LEU A 9 -6.00 13.44 -1.03
CA LEU A 9 -4.65 13.56 -1.55
C LEU A 9 -4.32 12.39 -2.49
N ASP A 10 -4.01 12.72 -3.74
CA ASP A 10 -3.70 11.74 -4.78
C ASP A 10 -2.31 11.10 -4.57
N GLU A 11 -2.25 9.77 -4.55
CA GLU A 11 -1.01 9.00 -4.46
C GLU A 11 -0.04 9.29 -5.61
N LEU A 12 -0.55 9.61 -6.81
CA LEU A 12 0.27 9.99 -7.97
C LEU A 12 0.94 11.34 -7.75
N LEU A 13 0.32 12.25 -7.00
CA LEU A 13 0.94 13.52 -6.61
C LEU A 13 2.09 13.28 -5.64
N LEU A 14 1.90 12.42 -4.63
CA LEU A 14 2.99 12.03 -3.73
C LEU A 14 4.13 11.34 -4.51
N ALA A 15 3.80 10.41 -5.41
CA ALA A 15 4.79 9.75 -6.25
C ALA A 15 5.57 10.77 -7.08
N GLY A 16 4.89 11.76 -7.65
CA GLY A 16 5.49 12.86 -8.40
C GLY A 16 6.44 13.71 -7.54
N TYR A 17 6.02 14.05 -6.32
CA TYR A 17 6.84 14.78 -5.35
C TYR A 17 8.13 14.01 -5.00
N LEU A 18 8.01 12.72 -4.68
CA LEU A 18 9.15 11.87 -4.32
C LEU A 18 10.16 11.73 -5.47
N ARG A 19 9.68 11.55 -6.71
CA ARG A 19 10.54 11.44 -7.90
C ARG A 19 11.01 12.78 -8.48
N ARG A 20 10.51 13.91 -7.95
CA ARG A 20 10.75 15.29 -8.41
C ARG A 20 10.33 15.56 -9.85
N ASP A 21 9.35 14.81 -10.35
CA ASP A 21 8.85 14.91 -11.73
C ASP A 21 7.42 14.38 -11.78
N SER A 22 6.59 14.85 -12.71
CA SER A 22 5.21 14.36 -12.81
C SER A 22 5.17 12.89 -13.25
N VAL A 23 4.17 12.15 -12.79
CA VAL A 23 3.89 10.81 -13.31
C VAL A 23 3.16 10.97 -14.64
N PRO A 24 3.74 10.54 -15.78
CA PRO A 24 3.04 10.61 -17.06
C PRO A 24 1.87 9.64 -17.03
N LEU A 25 0.69 10.11 -17.43
CA LEU A 25 -0.55 9.34 -17.41
C LEU A 25 -1.11 9.17 -18.81
N VAL A 26 -1.75 8.02 -19.05
CA VAL A 26 -2.49 7.70 -20.27
C VAL A 26 -3.90 7.26 -19.90
N LYS A 27 -4.87 7.59 -20.75
CA LYS A 27 -6.27 7.15 -20.57
C LYS A 27 -6.38 5.65 -20.87
N CYS A 28 -7.15 4.94 -20.06
CA CYS A 28 -7.55 3.56 -20.32
C CYS A 28 -8.36 3.42 -21.63
N GLU A 29 -8.32 2.24 -22.23
CA GLU A 29 -9.04 1.92 -23.48
C GLU A 29 -10.55 1.80 -23.27
N THR A 30 -10.96 1.23 -22.14
CA THR A 30 -12.36 0.80 -21.90
C THR A 30 -13.13 1.68 -20.91
N ASN A 31 -12.46 2.63 -20.26
CA ASN A 31 -13.07 3.52 -19.29
C ASN A 31 -12.37 4.89 -19.23
N ASN A 32 -12.76 5.75 -18.29
CA ASN A 32 -12.25 7.12 -18.17
C ASN A 32 -11.12 7.28 -17.14
N LEU A 33 -10.64 6.19 -16.55
CA LEU A 33 -9.50 6.23 -15.63
C LEU A 33 -8.21 6.52 -16.40
N GLN A 34 -7.22 7.00 -15.66
CA GLN A 34 -5.87 7.20 -16.14
C GLN A 34 -4.90 6.33 -15.35
N VAL A 35 -3.90 5.79 -16.05
CA VAL A 35 -2.88 4.90 -15.49
C VAL A 35 -1.48 5.42 -15.86
N PRO A 36 -0.42 5.04 -15.13
CA PRO A 36 0.95 5.40 -15.50
C PRO A 36 1.28 4.96 -16.93
N ALA A 37 1.66 5.90 -17.78
CA ALA A 37 1.93 5.66 -19.20
C ALA A 37 3.13 4.73 -19.44
N ASN A 38 3.96 4.53 -18.42
CA ASN A 38 5.13 3.67 -18.44
C ASN A 38 4.92 2.32 -17.73
N ALA A 39 3.69 1.97 -17.35
CA ALA A 39 3.37 0.66 -16.78
C ALA A 39 3.71 -0.48 -17.76
N ASP A 40 4.21 -1.60 -17.24
CA ASP A 40 4.48 -2.80 -18.03
C ASP A 40 3.20 -3.48 -18.48
N ILE A 41 2.24 -3.63 -17.57
CA ILE A 41 0.96 -4.31 -17.76
C ILE A 41 -0.14 -3.49 -17.08
N VAL A 42 -1.24 -3.26 -17.78
CA VAL A 42 -2.46 -2.65 -17.27
C VAL A 42 -3.61 -3.61 -17.51
N ILE A 43 -4.38 -3.88 -16.45
CA ILE A 43 -5.58 -4.71 -16.50
C ILE A 43 -6.77 -3.79 -16.25
N GLU A 44 -7.62 -3.64 -17.24
CA GLU A 44 -8.84 -2.82 -17.18
C GLU A 44 -10.07 -3.70 -17.02
N GLY A 45 -11.10 -3.15 -16.38
CA GLY A 45 -12.31 -3.91 -16.10
C GLY A 45 -13.30 -3.14 -15.24
N TYR A 46 -14.22 -3.91 -14.65
CA TYR A 46 -15.21 -3.39 -13.72
C TYR A 46 -15.54 -4.43 -12.64
N VAL A 47 -16.11 -3.94 -11.55
CA VAL A 47 -16.75 -4.76 -10.51
C VAL A 47 -18.24 -4.47 -10.56
N ASP A 48 -19.07 -5.50 -10.69
CA ASP A 48 -20.53 -5.36 -10.61
C ASP A 48 -20.97 -5.55 -9.15
N PRO A 49 -21.45 -4.49 -8.46
CA PRO A 49 -21.85 -4.60 -7.06
C PRO A 49 -23.12 -5.43 -6.85
N THR A 50 -23.81 -5.82 -7.92
CA THR A 50 -25.03 -6.64 -7.88
C THR A 50 -24.78 -8.13 -8.12
N GLU A 51 -23.58 -8.50 -8.58
CA GLU A 51 -23.22 -9.91 -8.75
C GLU A 51 -23.01 -10.58 -7.38
N PRO A 52 -23.39 -11.86 -7.22
CA PRO A 52 -22.96 -12.65 -6.09
C PRO A 52 -21.44 -12.62 -5.91
N LEU A 53 -21.01 -12.42 -4.67
CA LEU A 53 -19.61 -12.51 -4.30
C LEU A 53 -19.06 -13.92 -4.57
N ARG A 54 -17.74 -14.01 -4.71
CA ARG A 54 -17.03 -15.28 -4.97
C ARG A 54 -16.09 -15.58 -3.82
N SER A 55 -16.01 -16.86 -3.46
CA SER A 55 -15.08 -17.34 -2.45
C SER A 55 -13.63 -17.16 -2.93
N GLU A 56 -12.85 -16.41 -2.15
CA GLU A 56 -11.41 -16.24 -2.25
C GLU A 56 -10.73 -17.01 -1.12
N GLY A 57 -9.48 -17.43 -1.31
CA GLY A 57 -8.69 -18.11 -0.28
C GLY A 57 -8.84 -19.65 -0.24
N PRO A 58 -8.21 -20.31 0.76
CA PRO A 58 -7.41 -19.69 1.81
C PRO A 58 -6.10 -19.11 1.25
N PHE A 59 -5.58 -18.07 1.89
CA PHE A 59 -4.38 -17.36 1.44
C PHE A 59 -3.37 -17.22 2.58
N GLY A 60 -2.09 -17.49 2.31
CA GLY A 60 -1.02 -17.30 3.29
C GLY A 60 -0.69 -15.81 3.43
N ASP A 61 -0.95 -15.23 4.59
CA ASP A 61 -0.91 -13.78 4.79
C ASP A 61 0.35 -13.32 5.54
N HIS A 62 0.57 -12.00 5.58
CA HIS A 62 1.68 -11.31 6.27
C HIS A 62 1.80 -11.66 7.76
N THR A 63 0.77 -12.27 8.37
CA THR A 63 0.82 -12.80 9.75
C THR A 63 1.65 -14.08 9.88
N GLY A 64 1.99 -14.74 8.76
CA GLY A 64 2.58 -16.07 8.74
C GLY A 64 1.55 -17.21 8.87
N TYR A 65 0.25 -16.89 8.85
CA TYR A 65 -0.85 -17.85 8.92
C TYR A 65 -1.75 -17.77 7.68
N TYR A 66 -2.61 -18.78 7.52
CA TYR A 66 -3.64 -18.76 6.49
C TYR A 66 -4.83 -17.92 6.94
N THR A 67 -5.19 -16.95 6.12
CA THR A 67 -6.52 -16.33 6.13
C THR A 67 -7.52 -17.33 5.57
N LEU A 68 -8.65 -17.47 6.26
CA LEU A 68 -9.70 -18.40 5.88
C LEU A 68 -10.43 -17.91 4.61
N PRO A 69 -11.09 -18.80 3.87
CA PRO A 69 -11.87 -18.38 2.71
C PRO A 69 -13.00 -17.43 3.10
N GLU A 70 -13.15 -16.36 2.33
CA GLU A 70 -14.22 -15.36 2.47
C GLU A 70 -14.73 -14.93 1.09
N ASP A 71 -15.92 -14.33 1.07
CA ASP A 71 -16.59 -13.91 -0.15
C ASP A 71 -16.17 -12.48 -0.55
N TYR A 72 -15.61 -12.31 -1.75
CA TYR A 72 -15.16 -11.03 -2.30
C TYR A 72 -15.80 -10.70 -3.67
N PRO A 73 -15.81 -9.42 -4.08
CA PRO A 73 -16.29 -9.03 -5.41
C PRO A 73 -15.42 -9.62 -6.53
N ALA A 74 -16.06 -10.03 -7.63
CA ALA A 74 -15.36 -10.47 -8.82
C ALA A 74 -14.98 -9.28 -9.71
N PHE A 75 -13.73 -9.26 -10.18
CA PHE A 75 -13.27 -8.29 -11.17
C PHE A 75 -13.41 -8.87 -12.59
N HIS A 76 -14.14 -8.17 -13.46
CA HIS A 76 -14.36 -8.56 -14.86
C HIS A 76 -13.42 -7.79 -15.77
N ILE A 77 -12.49 -8.52 -16.39
CA ILE A 77 -11.49 -7.93 -17.27
C ILE A 77 -12.12 -7.61 -18.63
N THR A 78 -11.98 -6.36 -19.07
CA THR A 78 -12.43 -5.87 -20.39
C THR A 78 -11.27 -5.66 -21.36
N ALA A 79 -10.07 -5.34 -20.85
CA ALA A 79 -8.86 -5.21 -21.66
C ALA A 79 -7.60 -5.52 -20.84
N ILE A 80 -6.58 -6.03 -21.53
CA ILE A 80 -5.22 -6.13 -21.01
C ILE A 80 -4.33 -5.41 -22.02
N THR A 81 -3.68 -4.34 -21.60
CA THR A 81 -2.68 -3.61 -22.42
C THR A 81 -1.31 -3.78 -21.79
N HIS A 82 -0.27 -3.90 -22.59
CA HIS A 82 1.08 -4.13 -22.10
C HIS A 82 2.15 -3.68 -23.09
N ARG A 83 3.36 -3.46 -22.58
CA ARG A 83 4.54 -3.22 -23.41
C ARG A 83 4.97 -4.48 -24.15
N SER A 84 5.60 -4.34 -25.31
CA SER A 84 6.10 -5.51 -26.07
C SER A 84 7.13 -6.34 -25.28
N ASP A 85 7.88 -5.70 -24.39
CA ASP A 85 8.91 -6.29 -23.52
C ASP A 85 8.50 -6.30 -22.03
N ALA A 86 7.20 -6.42 -21.76
CA ALA A 86 6.64 -6.28 -20.42
C ALA A 86 7.26 -7.23 -19.39
N VAL A 87 7.61 -6.68 -18.22
CA VAL A 87 7.99 -7.45 -17.03
C VAL A 87 6.78 -7.55 -16.11
N TYR A 88 6.50 -8.76 -15.60
CA TYR A 88 5.47 -8.97 -14.58
C TYR A 88 6.11 -8.91 -13.18
N PRO A 89 6.02 -7.77 -12.46
CA PRO A 89 6.46 -7.73 -11.07
C PRO A 89 5.50 -8.53 -10.22
N SER A 90 6.05 -9.37 -9.35
CA SER A 90 5.30 -10.16 -8.38
C SER A 90 6.07 -10.18 -7.07
N THR A 91 5.35 -10.23 -5.97
CA THR A 91 5.91 -10.35 -4.62
C THR A 91 5.24 -11.51 -3.91
N ILE A 92 5.84 -11.92 -2.80
CA ILE A 92 5.32 -12.95 -1.92
C ILE A 92 5.10 -12.34 -0.53
N VAL A 93 4.03 -12.76 0.12
CA VAL A 93 3.75 -12.44 1.52
C VAL A 93 3.74 -13.72 2.33
N GLY A 94 3.96 -13.58 3.64
CA GLY A 94 4.08 -14.70 4.56
C GLY A 94 4.65 -14.25 5.89
N GLN A 95 5.33 -15.14 6.60
CA GLN A 95 5.95 -14.79 7.88
C GLN A 95 6.98 -13.66 7.69
N PRO A 96 6.86 -12.52 8.39
CA PRO A 96 7.78 -11.40 8.25
C PRO A 96 9.23 -11.75 8.68
N PRO A 97 10.25 -11.06 8.15
CA PRO A 97 10.14 -9.94 7.21
C PRO A 97 10.03 -10.41 5.75
N MET A 98 9.08 -9.82 5.02
CA MET A 98 8.93 -9.95 3.56
C MET A 98 9.05 -8.56 2.90
N GLU A 99 8.88 -8.44 1.58
CA GLU A 99 9.05 -7.17 0.87
C GLU A 99 8.14 -6.05 1.40
N ASP A 100 6.90 -6.40 1.74
CA ASP A 100 5.88 -5.54 2.34
C ASP A 100 6.34 -4.90 3.66
N PHE A 101 7.08 -5.63 4.51
CA PHE A 101 7.67 -5.09 5.74
C PHE A 101 8.59 -3.88 5.45
N TYR A 102 9.45 -3.99 4.43
CA TYR A 102 10.36 -2.91 4.07
C TYR A 102 9.63 -1.73 3.42
N LEU A 103 8.59 -2.00 2.62
CA LEU A 103 7.71 -0.96 2.07
C LEU A 103 6.99 -0.19 3.20
N GLY A 104 6.51 -0.91 4.21
CA GLY A 104 5.92 -0.33 5.42
C GLY A 104 6.92 0.55 6.19
N GLY A 105 8.15 0.06 6.39
CA GLY A 105 9.21 0.84 7.04
C GLY A 105 9.52 2.16 6.32
N ALA A 106 9.51 2.16 4.99
CA ALA A 106 9.65 3.39 4.21
C ALA A 106 8.49 4.38 4.45
N SER A 107 7.25 3.88 4.57
CA SER A 107 6.10 4.71 4.96
C SER A 107 6.30 5.31 6.36
N VAL A 108 6.72 4.53 7.35
CA VAL A 108 6.97 5.05 8.72
C VAL A 108 7.97 6.21 8.69
N ALA A 109 9.07 6.07 7.96
CA ALA A 109 10.06 7.13 7.81
C ALA A 109 9.50 8.38 7.11
N LEU A 110 8.65 8.19 6.09
CA LEU A 110 7.99 9.29 5.37
C LEU A 110 7.04 10.09 6.26
N PHE A 111 6.32 9.43 7.16
CA PHE A 111 5.30 10.05 8.02
C PHE A 111 5.83 10.50 9.39
N LEU A 112 7.01 10.04 9.83
CA LEU A 112 7.61 10.45 11.11
C LEU A 112 7.66 11.98 11.31
N PRO A 113 8.05 12.81 10.32
CA PRO A 113 8.02 14.26 10.48
C PRO A 113 6.61 14.82 10.74
N ILE A 114 5.58 14.22 10.14
CA ILE A 114 4.18 14.63 10.35
C ILE A 114 3.74 14.27 11.78
N PHE A 115 4.15 13.11 12.29
CA PHE A 115 3.93 12.77 13.70
C PHE A 115 4.63 13.76 14.63
N GLN A 116 5.88 14.13 14.34
CA GLN A 116 6.64 15.11 15.13
C GLN A 116 6.05 16.53 15.09
N MET A 117 5.36 16.91 14.01
CA MET A 117 4.63 18.19 13.96
C MET A 117 3.45 18.22 14.94
N ASN A 118 2.79 17.09 15.16
CA ASN A 118 1.66 16.98 16.08
C ASN A 118 2.09 16.66 17.51
N PHE A 119 3.14 15.86 17.67
CA PHE A 119 3.69 15.39 18.94
C PHE A 119 5.22 15.60 18.95
N PRO A 120 5.69 16.84 19.23
CA PRO A 120 7.11 17.20 19.16
C PRO A 120 8.01 16.42 20.13
N GLU A 121 7.43 15.76 21.14
CA GLU A 121 8.16 14.88 22.03
C GLU A 121 8.61 13.58 21.37
N ILE A 122 7.97 13.14 20.27
CA ILE A 122 8.33 11.91 19.57
C ILE A 122 9.73 12.07 18.97
N VAL A 123 10.63 11.19 19.39
CA VAL A 123 11.99 11.09 18.82
C VAL A 123 11.97 10.15 17.63
N ASP A 124 11.38 8.97 17.80
CA ASP A 124 11.39 7.92 16.78
C ASP A 124 10.25 6.92 17.00
N ILE A 125 9.87 6.21 15.93
CA ILE A 125 8.85 5.18 15.92
C ILE A 125 9.39 3.97 15.15
N ALA A 126 9.31 2.78 15.75
CA ALA A 126 9.67 1.53 15.10
C ALA A 126 8.55 0.51 15.21
N LEU A 127 8.23 -0.14 14.10
CA LEU A 127 7.27 -1.24 14.04
C LEU A 127 8.01 -2.51 13.60
N PRO A 128 8.38 -3.40 14.53
CA PRO A 128 9.23 -4.55 14.27
C PRO A 128 8.52 -5.65 13.47
N ALA A 129 9.29 -6.46 12.74
CA ALA A 129 8.79 -7.57 11.94
C ALA A 129 8.12 -8.66 12.82
N GLU A 130 8.66 -8.88 14.02
CA GLU A 130 8.12 -9.81 15.02
C GLU A 130 6.73 -9.39 15.51
N GLY A 131 6.41 -8.10 15.42
CA GLY A 131 5.09 -7.54 15.66
C GLY A 131 4.20 -7.51 14.43
N VAL A 132 4.57 -8.22 13.35
CA VAL A 132 3.84 -8.22 12.08
C VAL A 132 3.67 -6.80 11.51
N PHE A 133 4.64 -5.92 11.75
CA PHE A 133 4.62 -4.51 11.35
C PHE A 133 3.51 -3.64 11.96
N HIS A 134 2.47 -4.17 12.60
CA HIS A 134 1.37 -3.34 13.16
C HIS A 134 0.87 -3.74 14.54
N ASN A 135 1.18 -4.94 15.04
CA ASN A 135 0.76 -5.41 16.37
C ASN A 135 1.68 -4.95 17.51
N LEU A 136 2.88 -4.49 17.20
CA LEU A 136 3.83 -3.94 18.17
C LEU A 136 4.39 -2.62 17.64
N VAL A 137 4.44 -1.61 18.50
CA VAL A 137 5.05 -0.32 18.21
C VAL A 137 5.98 0.08 19.35
N PHE A 138 7.19 0.49 19.00
CA PHE A 138 8.10 1.17 19.89
C PHE A 138 8.07 2.65 19.59
N VAL A 139 7.80 3.47 20.60
CA VAL A 139 7.83 4.93 20.50
C VAL A 139 8.86 5.45 21.49
N SER A 140 9.85 6.19 21.00
CA SER A 140 10.81 6.90 21.84
C SER A 140 10.36 8.35 22.00
N ILE A 141 10.35 8.87 23.24
CA ILE A 141 9.92 10.24 23.53
C ILE A 141 10.94 11.01 24.38
N LYS A 142 10.98 12.33 24.20
CA LYS A 142 11.60 13.27 25.14
C LYS A 142 10.58 13.61 26.24
N LYS A 143 10.54 12.78 27.28
CA LYS A 143 9.62 12.96 28.41
C LYS A 143 9.88 14.28 29.16
N THR A 144 8.85 15.09 29.33
CA THR A 144 8.88 16.41 29.98
C THR A 144 8.07 16.47 31.29
N TYR A 145 7.16 15.53 31.54
CA TYR A 145 6.36 15.50 32.77
C TYR A 145 5.94 14.07 33.19
N PRO A 146 5.56 13.85 34.47
CA PRO A 146 5.00 12.57 34.92
C PRO A 146 3.72 12.20 34.15
N MET A 147 3.50 10.90 33.90
CA MET A 147 2.32 10.37 33.17
C MET A 147 2.20 10.73 31.68
N GLN A 148 3.26 11.24 31.04
CA GLN A 148 3.28 11.45 29.58
C GLN A 148 3.29 10.14 28.76
N ALA A 149 3.73 9.05 29.38
CA ALA A 149 3.71 7.68 28.87
C ALA A 149 3.29 6.76 30.02
#